data_AF-A0A933KHB0-F1
#
_entry.id   AF-A0A933KHB0-F1
#
_cell.length_a   1.000
_cell.length_b   1.000
_cell.length_c   1.000
_cell.angle_alpha   90.00
_cell.angle_beta   90.00
_cell.angle_gamma   90.00
#
_symmetry.space_group_name_H-M   'P 1'
#
loop_
_entity.id
_entity.type
_entity.pdbx_description
1 polymer ?
#
loop_
_entity_poly.entity_id
_entity_poly.type
_entity_poly.pdbx_seq_one_letter_code
_entity_poly.pdbx_strand_id
1 'polypeptide(L)'
;MIFLPRFLRPLLALGVLLLLAVATPGGLYAQVDLNSASYSQLAAVDGISESMAQKIINARPLRTKRDLVTRLGMQESVYSRVSDQVVARQRQRLRQLRQLLRQWQRQPVRRPDRLGLG
;
A
#
# COMPACT_ATOMS: atom_id res chain seq x y z
N MET A 1 -32.25 24.28 18.91
CA MET A 1 -31.66 23.36 17.92
C MET A 1 -30.24 23.83 17.64
N ILE A 2 -29.23 23.08 18.08
CA ILE A 2 -27.83 23.52 18.04
C ILE A 2 -27.30 23.37 16.60
N PHE A 3 -27.02 24.50 15.95
CA PHE A 3 -26.44 24.56 14.60
C PHE A 3 -24.94 24.40 14.70
N LEU A 4 -24.45 23.17 14.57
CA LEU A 4 -23.01 22.88 14.59
C LEU A 4 -22.39 23.23 13.22
N PRO A 5 -21.42 24.17 13.14
CA PRO A 5 -20.90 24.63 11.86
C PRO A 5 -20.09 23.55 11.12
N ARG A 6 -20.34 23.40 9.80
CA ARG A 6 -19.74 22.38 8.92
C ARG A 6 -18.24 22.55 8.65
N PHE A 7 -17.58 23.49 9.32
CA PHE A 7 -16.13 23.65 9.33
C PHE A 7 -15.45 22.95 10.51
N LEU A 8 -16.19 22.42 11.50
CA LEU A 8 -15.62 21.66 12.62
C LEU A 8 -15.54 20.13 12.37
N ARG A 9 -16.05 19.65 11.23
CA ARG A 9 -15.95 18.22 10.87
C ARG A 9 -14.61 17.75 10.25
N PRO A 10 -13.70 18.59 9.70
CA PRO A 10 -12.38 18.12 9.29
C PRO A 10 -11.41 17.98 10.49
N LEU A 11 -11.68 18.64 11.62
CA LEU A 11 -10.81 18.57 12.80
C LEU A 11 -10.98 17.28 13.61
N LEU A 12 -12.13 16.59 13.52
CA LEU A 12 -12.28 15.24 14.11
C LEU A 12 -11.70 14.11 13.23
N ALA A 13 -11.50 14.35 11.93
CA ALA A 13 -10.85 13.38 11.04
C ALA A 13 -9.31 13.42 11.12
N LEU A 14 -8.73 14.54 11.58
CA LEU A 14 -7.29 14.65 11.84
C LEU A 14 -6.89 14.03 13.20
N GLY A 15 -7.79 14.06 14.19
CA GLY A 15 -7.51 13.56 15.55
C GLY A 15 -7.54 12.03 15.71
N VAL A 16 -8.40 11.33 14.95
CA VAL A 16 -8.48 9.85 15.02
C VAL A 16 -7.36 9.17 14.22
N LEU A 17 -6.76 9.88 13.25
CA LEU A 17 -5.72 9.31 12.39
C LEU A 17 -4.31 9.35 13.03
N LEU A 18 -4.10 10.11 14.09
CA LEU A 18 -2.83 10.17 14.83
C LEU A 18 -2.76 9.14 15.99
N LEU A 19 -3.85 8.41 16.31
CA LEU A 19 -3.94 7.48 17.46
C LEU A 19 -3.90 5.98 17.09
N LEU A 20 -3.60 5.59 15.84
CA LEU A 20 -3.56 4.16 15.45
C LEU A 20 -2.32 3.80 14.64
N ALA A 21 -1.14 4.19 15.13
CA ALA A 21 0.13 3.65 14.65
C ALA A 21 0.93 3.02 15.78
N VAL A 22 0.26 2.29 16.68
CA VAL A 22 0.94 1.17 17.35
C VAL A 22 1.01 0.06 16.30
N ALA A 23 2.15 0.03 15.60
CA ALA A 23 2.51 -1.11 14.78
C ALA A 23 2.82 -2.27 15.74
N THR A 24 1.83 -3.13 15.97
CA THR A 24 2.08 -4.44 16.55
C THR A 24 2.93 -5.24 15.56
N PRO A 25 4.16 -5.68 15.90
CA PRO A 25 4.81 -6.70 15.12
C PRO A 25 3.98 -7.99 15.25
N GLY A 26 3.17 -8.28 14.23
CA GLY A 26 2.39 -9.52 14.16
C GLY A 26 3.33 -10.72 14.07
N GLY A 27 3.21 -11.61 15.05
CA GLY A 27 4.04 -12.80 15.22
C GLY A 27 3.82 -13.91 14.18
N LEU A 28 4.75 -14.87 14.23
CA LEU A 28 4.90 -16.11 13.44
C LEU A 28 5.26 -15.87 11.96
N TYR A 29 6.55 -15.62 11.72
CA TYR A 29 7.24 -15.45 10.43
C TYR A 29 6.53 -14.51 9.44
N ALA A 30 6.63 -13.20 9.69
CA ALA A 30 6.17 -12.19 8.75
C ALA A 30 6.83 -12.38 7.38
N GLN A 31 6.02 -12.69 6.36
CA GLN A 31 6.49 -12.84 4.97
C GLN A 31 7.19 -11.56 4.48
N VAL A 32 8.30 -11.74 3.77
CA VAL A 32 9.05 -10.66 3.14
C VAL A 32 8.28 -10.16 1.90
N ASP A 33 7.95 -8.87 1.89
CA ASP A 33 7.24 -8.26 0.76
C ASP A 33 8.21 -7.90 -0.36
N LEU A 34 8.12 -8.61 -1.48
CA LEU A 34 8.98 -8.44 -2.65
C LEU A 34 8.94 -7.02 -3.22
N ASN A 35 7.84 -6.28 -3.03
CA ASN A 35 7.63 -4.94 -3.58
C ASN A 35 8.14 -3.80 -2.68
N SER A 36 8.50 -4.07 -1.42
CA SER A 36 8.92 -3.05 -0.47
C SER A 36 10.12 -3.41 0.40
N ALA A 37 10.49 -4.70 0.48
CA ALA A 37 11.62 -5.15 1.29
C ALA A 37 12.93 -4.47 0.89
N SER A 38 13.84 -4.29 1.85
CA SER A 38 15.21 -3.89 1.56
C SER A 38 15.97 -5.01 0.84
N TYR A 39 17.12 -4.69 0.28
CA TYR A 39 18.05 -5.70 -0.25
C TYR A 39 18.41 -6.75 0.81
N SER A 40 18.79 -6.29 2.01
CA SER A 40 19.17 -7.19 3.11
C SER A 40 18.03 -8.11 3.55
N GLN A 41 16.79 -7.63 3.56
CA GLN A 41 15.62 -8.44 3.87
C GLN A 41 15.35 -9.51 2.81
N LEU A 42 15.60 -9.22 1.53
CA LEU A 42 15.48 -10.20 0.45
C LEU A 42 16.60 -11.25 0.51
N ALA A 43 17.84 -10.82 0.73
CA ALA A 43 19.01 -11.70 0.82
C ALA A 43 18.98 -12.61 2.06
N ALA A 44 18.22 -12.24 3.09
CA ALA A 44 18.00 -13.06 4.28
C ALA A 44 16.95 -14.18 4.08
N VAL A 45 16.23 -14.22 2.94
CA VAL A 45 15.26 -15.28 2.65
C VAL A 45 16.01 -16.51 2.14
N ASP A 46 15.82 -17.65 2.80
CA ASP A 46 16.42 -18.91 2.37
C ASP A 46 15.97 -19.26 0.93
N GLY A 47 16.93 -19.49 0.04
CA GLY A 47 16.70 -19.71 -1.39
C GLY A 47 16.73 -18.46 -2.27
N ILE A 48 16.88 -17.25 -1.73
CA ILE A 48 17.13 -16.03 -2.51
C ILE A 48 18.62 -15.67 -2.47
N SER A 49 19.29 -15.77 -3.62
CA SER A 49 20.66 -15.28 -3.76
C SER A 49 20.72 -13.76 -3.88
N GLU A 50 21.89 -13.17 -3.62
CA GLU A 50 22.18 -11.74 -3.84
C GLU A 50 21.80 -11.25 -5.25
N SER A 51 22.16 -12.03 -6.27
CA SER A 51 21.77 -11.76 -7.66
C SER A 51 20.25 -11.73 -7.84
N MET A 52 19.53 -12.67 -7.20
CA MET A 52 18.07 -12.70 -7.26
C MET A 52 17.45 -11.53 -6.49
N ALA A 53 17.98 -11.16 -5.32
CA ALA A 53 17.54 -9.99 -4.57
C ALA A 53 17.65 -8.71 -5.41
N GLN A 54 18.77 -8.53 -6.13
CA GLN A 54 18.95 -7.39 -7.03
C GLN A 54 17.94 -7.41 -8.20
N LYS A 55 17.71 -8.57 -8.81
CA LYS A 55 16.68 -8.73 -9.87
C LYS A 55 15.29 -8.35 -9.36
N ILE A 56 14.94 -8.77 -8.14
CA ILE A 56 13.66 -8.43 -7.52
C ILE A 56 13.53 -6.91 -7.39
N ILE A 57 14.54 -6.22 -6.86
CA ILE A 57 14.54 -4.76 -6.71
C ILE A 57 14.37 -4.07 -8.06
N ASN A 58 15.15 -4.47 -9.07
CA ASN A 58 15.14 -3.87 -10.40
C ASN A 58 13.79 -4.07 -11.12
N ALA A 59 13.09 -5.18 -10.84
CA ALA A 59 11.84 -5.53 -11.52
C ALA A 59 10.57 -4.99 -10.84
N ARG A 60 10.69 -4.27 -9.72
CA ARG A 60 9.54 -3.72 -8.99
C ARG A 60 8.73 -2.76 -9.88
N PRO A 61 7.38 -2.79 -9.80
CA PRO A 61 6.56 -3.68 -8.99
C PRO A 61 6.34 -5.06 -9.62
N LEU A 62 6.43 -6.10 -8.80
CA LEU A 62 5.97 -7.45 -9.13
C LEU A 62 4.45 -7.55 -8.93
N ARG A 63 3.77 -8.21 -9.87
CA ARG A 63 2.32 -8.40 -9.84
C ARG A 63 1.92 -9.50 -8.86
N THR A 64 2.69 -10.58 -8.85
CA THR A 64 2.45 -11.74 -8.00
C THR A 64 3.79 -12.31 -7.51
N LYS A 65 3.78 -13.14 -6.47
CA LYS A 65 4.99 -13.87 -6.07
C LYS A 65 5.47 -14.85 -7.15
N ARG A 66 4.61 -15.28 -8.08
CA ARG A 66 5.01 -16.14 -9.22
C ARG A 66 5.85 -15.42 -10.28
N ASP A 67 5.89 -14.09 -10.25
CA ASP A 67 6.77 -13.30 -11.13
C ASP A 67 8.25 -13.67 -10.92
N LEU A 68 8.62 -14.22 -9.75
CA LEU A 68 9.96 -14.77 -9.50
C LEU A 68 10.35 -15.83 -10.54
N VAL A 69 9.41 -16.71 -10.91
CA VAL A 69 9.63 -17.74 -11.93
C VAL A 69 9.42 -17.15 -13.31
N THR A 70 8.23 -16.57 -13.55
CA THR A 70 7.78 -16.23 -14.92
C THR A 70 8.49 -15.03 -15.52
N ARG A 71 9.09 -14.15 -14.70
CA ARG A 71 9.79 -12.94 -15.17
C ARG A 71 11.26 -12.92 -14.78
N LEU A 72 11.63 -13.46 -13.62
CA LEU A 72 13.00 -13.36 -13.10
C LEU A 72 13.83 -14.64 -13.28
N GLY A 73 13.20 -15.72 -13.75
CA GLY A 73 13.88 -16.98 -14.05
C GLY A 73 14.30 -17.77 -12.81
N MET A 74 13.60 -17.62 -11.69
CA MET A 74 13.75 -18.53 -10.55
C MET A 74 13.30 -19.94 -10.96
N GLN A 75 14.10 -20.96 -10.65
CA GLN A 75 13.72 -22.35 -10.89
C GLN A 75 12.53 -22.74 -10.00
N GLU A 76 11.61 -23.57 -10.52
CA GLU A 76 10.41 -23.98 -9.78
C GLU A 76 10.75 -24.70 -8.46
N SER A 77 11.82 -25.51 -8.46
CA SER A 77 12.31 -26.21 -7.27
C SER A 77 12.73 -25.24 -6.16
N VAL A 78 13.39 -24.13 -6.50
CA VAL A 78 13.77 -23.07 -5.55
C VAL A 78 12.53 -22.29 -5.12
N TYR A 79 11.66 -21.96 -6.07
CA TYR A 79 10.43 -21.22 -5.80
C TYR A 79 9.55 -21.93 -4.76
N SER A 80 9.42 -23.25 -4.83
CA SER A 80 8.63 -24.02 -3.85
C SER A 80 9.05 -23.75 -2.40
N ARG A 81 10.35 -23.62 -2.12
CA ARG A 81 10.90 -23.33 -0.78
C ARG A 81 10.77 -21.87 -0.36
N VAL A 82 10.82 -20.96 -1.34
CA VAL A 82 10.75 -19.50 -1.11
C VAL A 82 9.30 -19.02 -0.96
N SER A 83 8.35 -19.67 -1.62
CA SER A 83 7.02 -19.11 -1.87
C SER A 83 6.19 -18.85 -0.62
N ASP A 84 6.43 -19.56 0.48
CA ASP A 84 5.73 -19.38 1.76
C ASP A 84 6.37 -18.28 2.63
N GLN A 85 7.60 -17.88 2.31
CA GLN A 85 8.34 -16.84 3.01
C GLN A 85 8.13 -15.45 2.40
N VAL A 86 7.52 -15.37 1.20
CA VAL A 86 7.42 -14.12 0.43
C VAL A 86 6.01 -13.81 -0.03
N VAL A 87 5.74 -12.51 -0.18
CA VAL A 87 4.49 -11.98 -0.73
C VAL A 87 4.77 -10.84 -1.68
N ALA A 88 3.89 -10.62 -2.67
CA ALA A 88 3.96 -9.44 -3.54
C ALA A 88 2.73 -8.56 -3.30
N ARG A 89 2.80 -7.59 -2.38
CA ARG A 89 1.64 -6.76 -2.06
C ARG A 89 1.47 -5.66 -3.10
N GLN A 90 0.24 -5.48 -3.57
CA GLN A 90 -0.09 -4.43 -4.53
C GLN A 90 -0.40 -3.11 -3.81
N ARG A 91 0.18 -1.99 -4.27
CA ARG A 91 -0.20 -0.64 -3.82
C ARG A 91 -1.57 -0.19 -4.36
N GLN A 92 -2.43 -1.10 -4.83
CA GLN A 92 -3.72 -0.76 -5.46
C GLN A 92 -4.62 0.08 -4.55
N ARG A 93 -4.62 -0.17 -3.23
CA ARG A 93 -5.36 0.65 -2.26
C ARG A 93 -4.94 2.13 -2.29
N LEU A 94 -3.64 2.42 -2.46
CA LEU A 94 -3.14 3.80 -2.59
C LEU A 94 -3.52 4.43 -3.95
N ARG A 95 -3.58 3.63 -5.02
CA ARG A 95 -4.03 4.12 -6.34
C ARG A 95 -5.52 4.48 -6.31
N GLN A 96 -6.35 3.62 -5.72
CA GLN A 96 -7.78 3.88 -5.51
C GLN A 96 -7.98 5.15 -4.67
N LEU A 97 -7.25 5.29 -3.57
CA LEU A 97 -7.33 6.50 -2.73
C LEU A 97 -6.99 7.77 -3.52
N ARG A 98 -5.91 7.77 -4.32
CA ARG A 98 -5.55 8.90 -5.19
C ARG A 98 -6.60 9.18 -6.27
N GLN A 99 -7.29 8.16 -6.76
CA GLN A 99 -8.39 8.34 -7.72
C GLN A 99 -9.59 9.00 -7.05
N LEU A 100 -9.97 8.53 -5.85
CA LEU A 100 -11.07 9.10 -5.07
C LEU A 100 -10.79 10.57 -4.68
N LEU A 101 -9.57 10.89 -4.26
CA LEU A 101 -9.17 12.26 -3.94
C LEU A 101 -9.25 13.20 -5.16
N ARG A 102 -8.83 12.74 -6.34
CA ARG A 102 -8.95 13.50 -7.58
C ARG A 102 -10.40 13.73 -7.99
N GLN A 103 -11.27 12.74 -7.78
CA GLN A 103 -12.71 12.91 -8.02
C GLN A 103 -13.32 13.92 -7.06
N TRP A 104 -12.90 13.92 -5.80
CA TRP A 104 -13.34 14.90 -4.81
C TRP A 104 -12.92 16.33 -5.15
N GLN A 105 -11.69 16.51 -5.67
CA GLN A 105 -11.18 17.82 -6.11
C GLN A 105 -11.92 18.42 -7.33
N ARG A 106 -12.63 17.60 -8.11
CA ARG A 106 -13.38 18.05 -9.30
C ARG A 106 -14.84 18.40 -9.02
N GLN A 107 -15.32 18.27 -7.78
CA GLN A 107 -16.69 18.65 -7.45
C GLN A 107 -16.75 20.19 -7.35
N PRO A 108 -17.52 20.88 -8.21
CA PRO A 108 -17.71 22.31 -8.04
C PRO A 108 -18.38 22.52 -6.68
N VAL A 109 -17.78 23.39 -5.87
CA VAL A 109 -18.46 23.95 -4.70
C VAL A 109 -19.75 24.55 -5.24
N ARG A 110 -20.90 23.87 -5.03
CA ARG A 110 -22.19 24.45 -5.36
C ARG A 110 -22.30 25.70 -4.50
N ARG A 111 -22.07 26.86 -5.12
CA ARG A 111 -22.38 28.14 -4.50
C ARG A 111 -23.87 28.05 -4.16
N PRO A 112 -24.29 28.22 -2.90
CA PRO A 112 -25.70 28.43 -2.64
C PRO A 112 -26.05 29.71 -3.38
N ASP A 113 -26.71 29.56 -4.53
CA ASP A 113 -27.18 30.70 -5.29
C ASP A 113 -28.05 31.54 -4.36
N ARG A 114 -27.77 32.84 -4.41
CA ARG A 114 -28.27 33.91 -3.56
C ARG A 114 -29.67 33.59 -3.02
N LEU A 115 -29.80 33.57 -1.70
CA LEU A 115 -31.09 33.80 -1.05
C LEU A 115 -31.61 35.13 -1.59
N GLY A 116 -32.59 35.04 -2.48
CA GLY A 116 -33.39 36.18 -2.90
C GLY A 116 -34.09 36.70 -1.66
N LEU A 117 -33.55 37.79 -1.11
CA LEU A 117 -34.29 38.66 -0.22
C LEU A 117 -35.14 39.55 -1.13
N GLY A 118 -36.33 39.06 -1.44
CA GLY A 118 -37.46 39.85 -1.91
C GLY A 118 -38.49 39.97 -0.80
#